data_AF-A0A1C1A0R9-F1
#
_entry.id   AF-A0A1C1A0R9-F1
#
_cell.length_a   1.000
_cell.length_b   1.000
_cell.length_c   1.000
_cell.angle_alpha   90.00
_cell.angle_beta   90.00
_cell.angle_gamma   90.00
#
_symmetry.space_group_name_H-M   'P 1'
#
loop_
_entity.id
_entity.type
_entity.pdbx_description
1 polymer ?
#
loop_
_entity_poly.entity_id
_entity_poly.type
_entity_poly.pdbx_seq_one_letter_code
_entity_poly.pdbx_strand_id
1 'polypeptide(L)'
;MTDRHANSKDSQHAGETLDFLQRLIFDMLLVTDGRTTDLLESLLDEKMRVTVLRQEQLNEEHADPTYESSGASLYVRESILISDKSDIIVSHNIAIVNSKHVPAALFEKIAHRQEGIGKSISSMGLQSYRKVVDSGRRSEEEAVDLFQKPISLRIPELHDKIPYKKYDIYFQLLPGIHMLEYFNPAIIKHRLNQVFNSNMEG
;
A
#
# COMPACT_ATOMS: atom_id res chain seq x y z
N MET A 1 -37.54 -8.06 -33.69
CA MET A 1 -36.11 -8.45 -33.70
C MET A 1 -35.24 -7.20 -33.56
N THR A 2 -35.29 -6.50 -32.43
CA THR A 2 -34.61 -5.20 -32.25
C THR A 2 -33.90 -5.00 -30.91
N ASP A 3 -33.87 -6.00 -30.01
CA ASP A 3 -33.33 -5.83 -28.64
C ASP A 3 -31.87 -6.24 -28.42
N ARG A 4 -31.19 -6.86 -29.40
CA ARG A 4 -29.81 -7.34 -29.18
C ARG A 4 -28.73 -6.26 -29.29
N HIS A 5 -29.00 -5.16 -29.99
CA HIS A 5 -28.02 -4.09 -30.23
C HIS A 5 -28.02 -2.97 -29.18
N ALA A 6 -29.14 -2.75 -28.48
CA ALA A 6 -29.20 -1.78 -27.37
C ALA A 6 -28.45 -2.32 -26.14
N ASN A 7 -28.67 -3.60 -25.82
CA ASN A 7 -28.11 -4.25 -24.64
C ASN A 7 -26.56 -4.35 -24.68
N SER A 8 -25.96 -4.46 -25.87
CA SER A 8 -24.49 -4.52 -26.00
C SER A 8 -23.82 -3.17 -25.79
N LYS A 9 -24.43 -2.07 -26.24
CA LYS A 9 -23.88 -0.72 -26.06
C LYS A 9 -23.96 -0.25 -24.61
N ASP A 10 -25.06 -0.55 -23.93
CA ASP A 10 -25.22 -0.24 -22.51
C ASP A 10 -24.21 -1.01 -21.65
N SER A 11 -23.95 -2.29 -21.98
CA SER A 11 -22.92 -3.09 -21.29
C SER A 11 -21.50 -2.57 -21.52
N GLN A 12 -21.20 -2.04 -22.71
CA GLN A 12 -19.88 -1.51 -23.04
C GLN A 12 -19.61 -0.20 -22.31
N HIS A 13 -20.58 0.72 -22.27
CA HIS A 13 -20.47 1.97 -21.52
C HIS A 13 -20.38 1.76 -20.01
N ALA A 14 -21.04 0.72 -19.48
CA ALA A 14 -20.90 0.34 -18.07
C ALA A 14 -19.46 -0.10 -17.73
N GLY A 15 -18.83 -0.90 -18.62
CA GLY A 15 -17.43 -1.31 -18.48
C GLY A 15 -16.47 -0.12 -18.53
N GLU A 16 -16.61 0.76 -19.52
CA GLU A 16 -15.78 1.97 -19.68
C GLU A 16 -15.90 2.91 -18.47
N THR A 17 -17.11 3.06 -17.93
CA THR A 17 -17.36 3.89 -16.73
C THR A 17 -16.69 3.29 -15.51
N LEU A 18 -16.78 1.97 -15.33
CA LEU A 18 -16.13 1.28 -14.22
C LEU A 18 -14.60 1.45 -14.28
N ASP A 19 -14.00 1.23 -15.45
CA ASP A 19 -12.55 1.38 -15.63
C ASP A 19 -12.09 2.82 -15.33
N PHE A 20 -12.88 3.81 -15.75
CA PHE A 20 -12.62 5.21 -15.43
C PHE A 20 -12.68 5.49 -13.93
N LEU A 21 -13.71 5.00 -13.23
CA LEU A 21 -13.84 5.18 -11.77
C LEU A 21 -12.72 4.47 -11.01
N GLN A 22 -12.38 3.25 -11.42
CA GLN A 22 -11.26 2.49 -10.86
C GLN A 22 -9.96 3.28 -11.00
N ARG A 23 -9.71 3.84 -12.18
CA ARG A 23 -8.55 4.69 -12.43
C ARG A 23 -8.55 5.93 -11.53
N LEU A 24 -9.68 6.63 -11.42
CA LEU A 24 -9.80 7.83 -10.58
C LEU A 24 -9.49 7.54 -9.10
N ILE A 25 -10.02 6.44 -8.56
CA ILE A 25 -9.79 6.03 -7.16
C ILE A 25 -8.30 5.77 -6.92
N PHE A 26 -7.65 5.03 -7.83
CA PHE A 26 -6.21 4.81 -7.70
C PHE A 26 -5.41 6.09 -7.89
N ASP A 27 -5.75 6.94 -8.85
CA ASP A 27 -5.05 8.20 -9.07
C ASP A 27 -5.11 9.08 -7.80
N MET A 28 -6.23 9.08 -7.06
CA MET A 28 -6.34 9.73 -5.73
C MET A 28 -5.48 9.04 -4.65
N LEU A 29 -5.50 7.70 -4.58
CA LEU A 29 -4.71 6.92 -3.62
C LEU A 29 -3.19 7.12 -3.81
N LEU A 30 -2.76 7.25 -5.06
CA LEU A 30 -1.35 7.39 -5.43
C LEU A 30 -0.77 8.75 -5.06
N VAL A 31 -1.58 9.82 -5.03
CA VAL A 31 -1.11 11.18 -4.73
C VAL A 31 -1.34 11.63 -3.29
N THR A 32 -2.19 10.93 -2.51
CA THR A 32 -2.48 11.37 -1.13
C THR A 32 -1.24 11.32 -0.23
N ASP A 33 -1.03 12.34 0.59
CA ASP A 33 -0.04 12.37 1.68
C ASP A 33 -0.63 11.93 3.03
N GLY A 34 -1.93 11.62 3.04
CA GLY A 34 -2.66 11.09 4.18
C GLY A 34 -2.30 9.64 4.49
N ARG A 35 -3.03 9.06 5.44
CA ARG A 35 -2.90 7.65 5.79
C ARG A 35 -3.60 6.80 4.74
N THR A 36 -2.82 6.19 3.84
CA THR A 36 -3.30 5.24 2.82
C THR A 36 -4.28 4.21 3.42
N THR A 37 -3.95 3.65 4.60
CA THR A 37 -4.81 2.66 5.28
C THR A 37 -6.21 3.18 5.57
N ASP A 38 -6.38 4.43 5.98
CA ASP A 38 -7.70 4.96 6.36
C ASP A 38 -8.60 5.13 5.12
N LEU A 39 -7.99 5.51 3.99
CA LEU A 39 -8.68 5.56 2.70
C LEU A 39 -9.08 4.15 2.22
N LEU A 40 -8.20 3.16 2.39
CA LEU A 40 -8.47 1.77 2.04
C LEU A 40 -9.56 1.15 2.93
N GLU A 41 -9.54 1.44 4.24
CA GLU A 41 -10.59 1.04 5.17
C GLU A 41 -11.94 1.63 4.76
N SER A 42 -11.96 2.92 4.38
CA SER A 42 -13.16 3.61 3.91
C SER A 42 -13.67 3.05 2.58
N LEU A 43 -12.77 2.71 1.65
CA LEU A 43 -13.11 2.13 0.35
C LEU A 43 -13.76 0.75 0.51
N LEU A 44 -13.22 -0.08 1.38
CA LEU A 44 -13.68 -1.46 1.57
C LEU A 44 -14.80 -1.60 2.60
N ASP A 45 -15.01 -0.60 3.46
CA ASP A 45 -15.89 -0.69 4.64
C ASP A 45 -15.49 -1.83 5.59
N GLU A 46 -14.17 -1.98 5.74
CA GLU A 46 -13.53 -3.03 6.51
C GLU A 46 -12.30 -2.48 7.25
N LYS A 47 -11.97 -3.08 8.39
CA LYS A 47 -10.70 -2.81 9.06
C LYS A 47 -9.57 -3.53 8.36
N MET A 48 -8.38 -2.96 8.45
CA MET A 48 -7.18 -3.55 7.87
C MET A 48 -6.29 -4.15 8.96
N ARG A 49 -5.84 -5.38 8.73
CA ARG A 49 -4.83 -6.06 9.54
C ARG A 49 -3.51 -6.15 8.78
N VAL A 50 -2.40 -6.04 9.50
CA VAL A 50 -1.05 -6.13 8.92
C VAL A 50 -0.44 -7.47 9.27
N THR A 51 0.10 -8.15 8.26
CA THR A 51 0.92 -9.36 8.45
C THR A 51 2.35 -9.05 8.04
N VAL A 52 3.29 -9.15 8.98
CA VAL A 52 4.74 -8.97 8.71
C VAL A 52 5.28 -10.25 8.09
N LEU A 53 5.78 -10.15 6.86
CA LEU A 53 6.39 -11.27 6.14
C LEU A 53 7.85 -11.43 6.53
N ARG A 54 8.58 -10.31 6.59
CA ARG A 54 10.01 -10.27 6.83
C ARG A 54 10.38 -8.99 7.55
N GLN A 55 11.34 -9.07 8.46
CA GLN A 55 11.96 -7.89 9.05
C GLN A 55 13.40 -8.19 9.43
N GLU A 56 14.33 -7.46 8.83
CA GLU A 56 15.76 -7.71 8.90
C GLU A 56 16.52 -6.41 9.15
N GLN A 57 17.49 -6.46 10.05
CA GLN A 57 18.44 -5.36 10.24
C GLN A 57 19.40 -5.34 9.05
N LEU A 58 19.61 -4.16 8.48
CA LEU A 58 20.62 -3.97 7.43
C LEU A 58 21.98 -3.80 8.11
N ASN A 59 22.96 -4.58 7.65
CA ASN A 59 24.36 -4.32 7.96
C ASN A 59 24.80 -3.07 7.17
N GLU A 60 25.77 -2.32 7.72
CA GLU A 60 26.22 -1.03 7.17
C GLU A 60 26.65 -1.10 5.69
N GLU A 61 27.05 -2.28 5.19
CA GLU A 61 27.48 -2.52 3.81
C GLU A 61 26.36 -2.44 2.76
N HIS A 62 25.08 -2.41 3.15
CA HIS A 62 23.93 -2.39 2.23
C HIS A 62 23.16 -1.06 2.26
N ALA A 63 23.63 -0.10 3.06
CA ALA A 63 23.13 1.25 3.04
C ALA A 63 23.63 1.93 1.75
N ASP A 64 22.71 2.50 0.96
CA ASP A 64 23.06 3.39 -0.16
C ASP A 64 24.05 4.46 0.37
N PRO A 65 25.12 4.84 -0.37
CA PRO A 65 26.13 5.80 0.09
C PRO A 65 25.58 7.18 0.52
N THR A 66 24.30 7.46 0.23
CA THR A 66 23.56 8.62 0.75
C THR A 66 23.09 8.47 2.21
N TYR A 67 23.00 7.25 2.74
CA TYR A 67 22.76 6.98 4.16
C TYR A 67 24.11 6.96 4.87
N GLU A 68 24.47 8.08 5.51
CA GLU A 68 25.68 8.18 6.32
C GLU A 68 25.82 6.99 7.29
N SER A 69 26.91 6.24 7.18
CA SER A 69 27.37 5.30 8.20
C SER A 69 27.55 6.07 9.51
N SER A 70 26.55 5.97 10.37
CA SER A 70 26.43 6.74 11.61
C SER A 70 26.14 5.86 12.81
N GLY A 71 26.34 4.54 12.70
CA GLY A 71 26.03 3.55 13.75
C GLY A 71 24.53 3.40 14.06
N ALA A 72 23.66 4.05 13.28
CA ALA A 72 22.22 3.93 13.42
C ALA A 72 21.74 2.56 12.93
N SER A 73 20.86 1.92 13.69
CA SER A 73 20.20 0.69 13.25
C SER A 73 19.20 1.01 12.13
N LEU A 74 19.39 0.38 10.98
CA LEU A 74 18.42 0.36 9.89
C LEU A 74 17.78 -1.03 9.83
N TYR A 75 16.48 -1.08 9.53
CA TYR A 75 15.86 -2.35 9.14
C TYR A 75 15.00 -2.20 7.91
N VAL A 76 14.86 -3.31 7.18
CA VAL A 76 13.86 -3.50 6.14
C VAL A 76 12.72 -4.29 6.73
N ARG A 77 11.49 -3.87 6.44
CA ARG A 77 10.27 -4.59 6.79
C ARG A 77 9.44 -4.81 5.53
N GLU A 78 9.07 -6.05 5.31
CA GLU A 78 8.14 -6.48 4.27
C GLU A 78 6.85 -6.96 4.95
N SER A 79 5.71 -6.49 4.47
CA SER A 79 4.41 -6.80 5.07
C SER A 79 3.29 -6.69 4.07
N ILE A 80 2.20 -7.39 4.33
CA ILE A 80 0.95 -7.27 3.57
C ILE A 80 -0.13 -6.66 4.44
N LEU A 81 -0.96 -5.84 3.80
CA LEU A 81 -2.19 -5.32 4.38
C LEU A 81 -3.34 -6.19 3.87
N ILE A 82 -4.15 -6.70 4.79
CA ILE A 82 -5.25 -7.61 4.48
C ILE A 82 -6.52 -7.06 5.12
N SER A 83 -7.65 -7.17 4.43
CA SER A 83 -8.95 -6.82 4.99
C SER A 83 -9.35 -7.83 6.09
N ASP A 84 -9.98 -7.35 7.15
CA ASP A 84 -10.26 -8.17 8.33
C ASP A 84 -11.50 -9.06 8.17
N LYS A 85 -12.43 -8.72 7.27
CA LYS A 85 -13.65 -9.53 7.05
C LYS A 85 -13.54 -10.39 5.80
N SER A 86 -13.03 -9.84 4.69
CA SER A 86 -12.99 -10.54 3.40
C SER A 86 -11.67 -11.26 3.12
N ASP A 87 -10.67 -11.13 4.00
CA ASP A 87 -9.33 -11.71 3.88
C ASP A 87 -8.61 -11.40 2.54
N ILE A 88 -9.03 -10.34 1.83
CA ILE A 88 -8.37 -9.93 0.58
C ILE A 88 -7.09 -9.18 0.89
N ILE A 89 -6.00 -9.55 0.21
CA ILE A 89 -4.75 -8.79 0.25
C ILE A 89 -4.97 -7.47 -0.46
N VAL A 90 -4.88 -6.37 0.29
CA VAL A 90 -5.12 -5.00 -0.20
C VAL A 90 -3.84 -4.37 -0.70
N SER A 91 -2.71 -4.61 -0.02
CA SER A 91 -1.42 -4.11 -0.46
C SER A 91 -0.25 -4.98 -0.01
N HIS A 92 0.85 -4.89 -0.76
CA HIS A 92 2.16 -5.39 -0.39
C HIS A 92 3.09 -4.20 -0.15
N ASN A 93 3.65 -4.11 1.06
CA ASN A 93 4.37 -2.95 1.56
C ASN A 93 5.79 -3.32 1.96
N ILE A 94 6.75 -2.49 1.55
CA ILE A 94 8.16 -2.58 1.90
C ILE A 94 8.57 -1.25 2.52
N ALA A 95 9.18 -1.31 3.69
CA ALA A 95 9.64 -0.15 4.43
C ALA A 95 11.12 -0.28 4.79
N ILE A 96 11.90 0.79 4.59
CA ILE A 96 13.20 0.98 5.26
C ILE A 96 12.98 1.94 6.41
N VAL A 97 13.44 1.60 7.59
CA VAL A 97 13.30 2.43 8.79
C VAL A 97 14.68 2.74 9.37
N ASN A 98 14.96 4.02 9.57
CA ASN A 98 16.20 4.52 10.14
C ASN A 98 15.97 5.01 11.58
N SER A 99 16.55 4.30 12.56
CA SER A 99 16.43 4.65 13.99
C SER A 99 16.90 6.07 14.33
N LYS A 100 17.82 6.67 13.56
CA LYS A 100 18.31 8.04 13.80
C LYS A 100 17.23 9.10 13.58
N HIS A 101 16.26 8.81 12.72
CA HIS A 101 15.26 9.78 12.25
C HIS A 101 13.83 9.37 12.60
N VAL A 102 13.68 8.33 13.42
CA VAL A 102 12.41 7.85 13.96
C VAL A 102 12.45 7.98 15.48
N PRO A 103 11.38 8.45 16.14
CA PRO A 103 11.32 8.47 17.60
C PRO A 103 11.61 7.08 18.19
N ALA A 104 12.50 7.01 19.19
CA ALA A 104 13.01 5.73 19.72
C ALA A 104 11.88 4.77 20.14
N ALA A 105 10.85 5.27 20.84
CA ALA A 105 9.69 4.47 21.24
C ALA A 105 8.91 3.91 20.04
N LEU A 106 8.86 4.63 18.92
CA LEU A 106 8.22 4.14 17.68
C LEU A 106 9.10 3.09 17.02
N PHE A 107 10.41 3.33 16.97
CA PHE A 107 11.37 2.38 16.42
C PHE A 107 11.30 1.02 17.15
N GLU A 108 11.34 1.04 18.49
CA GLU A 108 11.18 -0.17 19.31
C GLU A 108 9.84 -0.87 19.04
N LYS A 109 8.74 -0.12 19.00
CA LYS A 109 7.41 -0.68 18.75
C LYS A 109 7.30 -1.36 17.39
N ILE A 110 7.86 -0.76 16.34
CA ILE A 110 7.86 -1.38 15.00
C ILE A 110 8.82 -2.57 14.98
N ALA A 111 9.98 -2.47 15.64
CA ALA A 111 10.98 -3.54 15.72
C ALA A 111 10.41 -4.81 16.36
N HIS A 112 9.51 -4.68 17.36
CA HIS A 112 8.84 -5.82 18.00
C HIS A 112 7.75 -6.50 17.13
N ARG A 113 7.54 -6.09 15.88
CA ARG A 113 6.64 -6.72 14.88
C ARG A 113 5.16 -6.77 15.27
N GLN A 114 4.72 -6.02 16.27
CA GLN A 114 3.37 -6.18 16.82
C GLN A 114 2.28 -5.40 16.06
N GLU A 115 2.64 -4.34 15.33
CA GLU A 115 1.66 -3.43 14.75
C GLU A 115 2.11 -2.84 13.39
N GLY A 116 1.15 -2.37 12.59
CA GLY A 116 1.42 -1.60 11.38
C GLY A 116 2.09 -0.26 11.69
N ILE A 117 2.94 0.22 10.79
CA ILE A 117 3.70 1.48 10.96
C ILE A 117 2.75 2.67 11.15
N GLY A 118 1.77 2.85 10.26
CA GLY A 118 0.81 3.94 10.34
C GLY A 118 -0.04 3.92 11.61
N LYS A 119 -0.47 2.73 12.05
CA LYS A 119 -1.23 2.56 13.29
C LYS A 119 -0.38 2.86 14.53
N SER A 120 0.89 2.45 14.53
CA SER A 120 1.84 2.77 15.59
C SER A 120 2.03 4.29 15.74
N ILE A 121 2.30 4.99 14.63
CA ILE A 121 2.43 6.47 14.59
C ILE A 121 1.19 7.13 15.21
N SER A 122 -0.01 6.72 14.76
CA SER A 122 -1.27 7.28 15.22
C SER A 122 -1.56 7.00 16.69
N SER A 123 -1.34 5.76 17.15
CA SER A 123 -1.61 5.36 18.53
C SER A 123 -0.75 6.15 19.54
N MET A 124 0.42 6.61 19.10
CA MET A 124 1.35 7.39 19.89
C MET A 124 1.14 8.90 19.75
N GLY A 125 0.19 9.35 18.93
CA GLY A 125 -0.07 10.78 18.68
C GLY A 125 1.12 11.50 18.04
N LEU A 126 1.99 10.80 17.32
CA LEU A 126 3.21 11.38 16.76
C LEU A 126 2.87 12.26 15.57
N GLN A 127 3.40 13.48 15.59
CA GLN A 127 3.38 14.36 14.42
C GLN A 127 4.33 13.80 13.36
N SER A 128 3.84 13.66 12.15
CA SER A 128 4.62 13.24 10.99
C SER A 128 4.04 13.88 9.73
N TYR A 129 4.88 14.13 8.74
CA TYR A 129 4.41 14.48 7.40
C TYR A 129 4.91 13.45 6.39
N ARG A 130 4.17 13.28 5.30
CA ARG A 130 4.54 12.37 4.21
C ARG A 130 4.86 13.16 2.97
N LYS A 131 5.81 12.67 2.19
CA LYS A 131 6.13 13.21 0.86
C LYS A 131 6.12 12.08 -0.15
N VAL A 132 5.18 12.13 -1.09
CA VAL A 132 5.19 11.21 -2.23
C VAL A 132 6.40 11.53 -3.10
N VAL A 133 7.22 10.50 -3.36
CA VAL A 133 8.47 10.62 -4.13
C VAL A 133 8.27 10.10 -5.55
N ASP A 134 7.51 9.02 -5.71
CA ASP A 134 7.22 8.39 -6.99
C ASP A 134 5.89 7.64 -6.90
N SER A 135 5.16 7.55 -8.01
CA SER A 135 3.94 6.74 -8.08
C SER A 135 3.62 6.41 -9.53
N GLY A 136 2.91 5.30 -9.74
CA GLY A 136 2.54 4.88 -11.08
C GLY A 136 1.94 3.49 -11.11
N ARG A 137 2.16 2.80 -12.22
CA ARG A 137 1.70 1.42 -12.43
C ARG A 137 2.85 0.58 -13.00
N ARG A 138 3.03 -0.65 -12.52
CA ARG A 138 4.08 -1.59 -12.94
C ARG A 138 3.48 -2.96 -13.27
N SER A 139 4.07 -3.70 -14.20
CA SER A 139 3.76 -5.13 -14.30
C SER A 139 4.34 -5.90 -13.11
N GLU A 140 3.95 -7.17 -12.96
CA GLU A 140 4.51 -8.03 -11.92
C GLU A 140 6.03 -8.21 -12.10
N GLU A 141 6.50 -8.33 -13.35
CA GLU A 141 7.92 -8.50 -13.67
C GLU A 141 8.75 -7.23 -13.41
N GLU A 142 8.10 -6.07 -13.41
CA GLU A 142 8.69 -4.76 -13.08
C GLU A 142 8.66 -4.45 -11.57
N ALA A 143 8.07 -5.33 -10.76
CA ALA A 143 7.99 -5.15 -9.32
C ALA A 143 9.35 -5.36 -8.66
N VAL A 144 9.78 -4.36 -7.88
CA VAL A 144 11.07 -4.35 -7.20
C VAL A 144 10.92 -3.78 -5.80
N ASP A 145 11.87 -4.08 -4.91
CA ASP A 145 11.95 -3.47 -3.61
C ASP A 145 12.56 -2.05 -3.65
N LEU A 146 12.78 -1.47 -2.46
CA LEU A 146 13.42 -0.16 -2.31
C LEU A 146 14.90 -0.15 -2.74
N PHE A 147 15.53 -1.31 -2.93
CA PHE A 147 16.90 -1.48 -3.44
C PHE A 147 16.93 -1.88 -4.92
N GLN A 148 15.80 -1.77 -5.63
CA GLN A 148 15.63 -2.18 -7.03
C GLN A 148 15.85 -3.67 -7.28
N LYS A 149 15.74 -4.52 -6.26
CA LYS A 149 15.78 -5.98 -6.42
C LYS A 149 14.39 -6.51 -6.77
N PRO A 150 14.27 -7.43 -7.73
CA PRO A 150 12.97 -8.04 -8.06
C PRO A 150 12.30 -8.66 -6.85
N ILE A 151 10.98 -8.54 -6.78
CA ILE A 151 10.17 -9.14 -5.70
C ILE A 151 9.00 -9.94 -6.27
N SER A 152 8.62 -11.00 -5.56
CA SER A 152 7.37 -11.71 -5.83
C SER A 152 6.25 -11.08 -5.01
N LEU A 153 5.31 -10.43 -5.69
CA LEU A 153 4.17 -9.84 -5.02
C LEU A 153 3.23 -10.93 -4.49
N ARG A 154 2.66 -10.70 -3.31
CA ARG A 154 1.69 -11.63 -2.69
C ARG A 154 0.25 -11.38 -3.13
N ILE A 155 0.04 -10.49 -4.10
CA ILE A 155 -1.28 -10.16 -4.62
C ILE A 155 -1.68 -11.24 -5.63
N PRO A 156 -2.80 -11.95 -5.44
CA PRO A 156 -3.24 -12.97 -6.39
C PRO A 156 -3.75 -12.35 -7.70
N GLU A 157 -3.68 -13.12 -8.79
CA GLU A 157 -4.32 -12.81 -10.08
C GLU A 157 -3.93 -11.45 -10.68
N LEU A 158 -2.62 -11.24 -10.83
CA LEU A 158 -2.02 -10.04 -11.40
C LEU A 158 -2.15 -10.03 -12.93
N HIS A 159 -3.36 -9.77 -13.43
CA HIS A 159 -3.63 -9.66 -14.87
C HIS A 159 -3.42 -8.24 -15.41
N ASP A 160 -3.45 -7.24 -14.53
CA ASP A 160 -3.34 -5.82 -14.86
C ASP A 160 -2.07 -5.20 -14.26
N LYS A 161 -1.68 -4.03 -14.77
CA LYS A 161 -0.61 -3.24 -14.14
C LYS A 161 -1.01 -2.84 -12.73
N ILE A 162 -0.08 -3.01 -11.81
CA ILE A 162 -0.21 -2.88 -10.38
C ILE A 162 0.08 -1.44 -9.99
N PRO A 163 -0.89 -0.72 -9.41
CA PRO A 163 -0.64 0.61 -8.88
C PRO A 163 0.40 0.55 -7.77
N TYR A 164 1.37 1.44 -7.80
CA TYR A 164 2.40 1.53 -6.77
C TYR A 164 2.66 2.97 -6.36
N LYS A 165 3.12 3.14 -5.11
CA LYS A 165 3.44 4.43 -4.52
C LYS A 165 4.69 4.32 -3.65
N LYS A 166 5.60 5.27 -3.83
CA LYS A 166 6.78 5.47 -2.99
C LYS A 166 6.68 6.80 -2.28
N TYR A 167 6.91 6.79 -0.98
CA TYR A 167 6.86 8.00 -0.18
C TYR A 167 7.76 7.91 1.04
N ASP A 168 8.15 9.07 1.53
CA ASP A 168 8.95 9.22 2.73
C ASP A 168 8.06 9.72 3.87
N ILE A 169 8.31 9.22 5.08
CA ILE A 169 7.69 9.70 6.33
C ILE A 169 8.74 10.40 7.16
N TYR A 170 8.43 11.64 7.52
CA TYR A 170 9.31 12.52 8.28
C TYR A 170 8.73 12.78 9.66
N PHE A 171 9.59 12.70 10.66
CA PHE A 171 9.30 13.12 12.03
C PHE A 171 10.07 14.39 12.41
N GLN A 172 11.07 14.74 11.61
CA GLN A 172 11.94 15.92 11.73
C GLN A 172 12.40 16.34 10.32
N LEU A 173 13.61 16.91 10.19
CA LEU A 173 14.15 17.41 8.91
C LEU A 173 14.46 16.30 7.89
N LEU A 174 14.90 15.13 8.37
CA LEU A 174 15.30 14.00 7.53
C LEU A 174 14.26 12.88 7.60
N PRO A 175 14.10 12.07 6.53
CA PRO A 175 13.12 11.01 6.50
C PRO A 175 13.51 9.89 7.47
N GLY A 176 12.53 9.43 8.25
CA GLY A 176 12.69 8.30 9.15
C GLY A 176 12.32 6.98 8.52
N ILE A 177 11.37 7.00 7.59
CA ILE A 177 10.84 5.80 6.94
C ILE A 177 10.70 6.07 5.46
N HIS A 178 11.27 5.18 4.65
CA HIS A 178 11.02 5.11 3.21
C HIS A 178 10.03 3.97 2.98
N MET A 179 8.93 4.26 2.29
CA MET A 179 7.86 3.30 2.03
C MET A 179 7.70 3.08 0.53
N LEU A 180 7.48 1.82 0.16
CA LEU A 180 6.97 1.39 -1.14
C LEU A 180 5.73 0.52 -0.91
N GLU A 181 4.61 0.91 -1.52
CA GLU A 181 3.34 0.19 -1.46
C GLU A 181 2.93 -0.23 -2.88
N TYR A 182 2.60 -1.51 -3.05
CA TYR A 182 1.94 -2.06 -4.23
C TYR A 182 0.49 -2.37 -3.86
N PHE A 183 -0.46 -1.80 -4.58
CA PHE A 183 -1.88 -1.95 -4.30
C PHE A 183 -2.50 -3.04 -5.17
N ASN A 184 -3.36 -3.86 -4.57
CA ASN A 184 -4.11 -4.85 -5.33
C ASN A 184 -5.15 -4.15 -6.23
N PRO A 185 -5.07 -4.27 -7.57
CA PRO A 185 -6.02 -3.62 -8.47
C PRO A 185 -7.45 -4.18 -8.34
N ALA A 186 -7.61 -5.40 -7.81
CA ALA A 186 -8.90 -6.06 -7.68
C ALA A 186 -9.76 -5.53 -6.52
N ILE A 187 -9.24 -4.68 -5.62
CA ILE A 187 -9.97 -4.22 -4.43
C ILE A 187 -11.26 -3.46 -4.78
N ILE A 188 -11.28 -2.76 -5.92
CA ILE A 188 -12.46 -1.99 -6.36
C ILE A 188 -13.54 -2.94 -6.89
N LYS A 189 -13.15 -3.89 -7.75
CA LYS A 189 -14.05 -4.96 -8.24
C LYS A 189 -14.60 -5.79 -7.07
N HIS A 190 -13.73 -6.12 -6.10
CA HIS A 190 -14.13 -6.81 -4.88
C HIS A 190 -15.21 -6.05 -4.12
N ARG A 191 -15.02 -4.75 -3.86
CA ARG A 191 -16.03 -3.92 -3.18
C ARG A 191 -17.36 -3.88 -3.92
N LEU A 192 -17.32 -3.72 -5.24
CA LEU A 192 -18.54 -3.69 -6.05
C LEU A 192 -19.32 -5.00 -5.93
N ASN A 193 -18.63 -6.14 -6.01
CA ASN A 193 -19.25 -7.45 -5.84
C ASN A 193 -19.89 -7.62 -4.45
N GLN A 194 -19.25 -7.13 -3.39
CA GLN A 194 -19.84 -7.13 -2.05
C GLN A 194 -21.15 -6.33 -1.98
N VAL A 195 -21.19 -5.14 -2.59
CA VAL A 195 -22.39 -4.30 -2.63
C VAL A 195 -23.51 -4.98 -3.41
N PHE A 196 -23.21 -5.59 -4.57
CA PHE A 196 -24.21 -6.30 -5.35
C PHE A 196 -24.78 -7.52 -4.63
N ASN A 197 -23.93 -8.32 -3.98
CA ASN A 197 -24.38 -9.49 -3.22
C ASN A 197 -25.24 -9.08 -2.01
N SER A 198 -24.86 -8.01 -1.30
CA SER A 198 -25.62 -7.50 -0.15
C SER A 198 -27.02 -7.01 -0.54
N ASN A 199 -27.16 -6.44 -1.74
CA ASN A 199 -28.45 -5.97 -2.27
C ASN A 199 -29.35 -7.11 -2.79
N MET A 200 -28.83 -8.33 -2.97
CA MET A 200 -29.62 -9.50 -3.37
C MET A 200 -30.10 -10.33 -2.17
N GLU A 201 -29.50 -10.14 -0.99
CA GLU A 201 -29.86 -10.84 0.25
C GLU A 201 -30.83 -10.05 1.16
N GLY A 202 -31.18 -8.80 0.80
CA GLY A 202 -32.12 -7.92 1.52
C GLY A 202 -33.44 -7.75 0.79
#